data_AF-A0AAW0C566-F1
#
_entry.id   AF-A0AAW0C566-F1
#
_cell.length_a   1.000
_cell.length_b   1.000
_cell.length_c   1.000
_cell.angle_alpha   90.00
_cell.angle_beta   90.00
_cell.angle_gamma   90.00
#
_symmetry.space_group_name_H-M   'P 1'
#
loop_
_entity.id
_entity.type
_entity.pdbx_description
1 polymer ?
#
loop_
_entity_poly.entity_id
_entity_poly.type
_entity_poly.pdbx_seq_one_letter_code
_entity_poly.pdbx_strand_id
1 'polypeptide(L)'
;MEEMRRVLQFLEWKAGWWTGLVGQREAVVSDAVLNEGFTAYARRQSRTQLDLRARFQANWRDVPAYIQMGRDSVSAIPEEEEDGGEDEEDENDDAPVPEAPRDDYLGASLVDESLA
;
A
#
# COMPACT_ATOMS: atom_id res chain seq x y z
N MET A 1 -3.28 -6.28 15.76
CA MET A 1 -2.56 -6.28 14.47
C MET A 1 -1.99 -4.90 14.22
N GLU A 2 -0.68 -4.74 14.35
CA GLU A 2 -0.01 -3.43 14.29
C GLU A 2 -0.09 -2.78 12.90
N GLU A 3 0.05 -3.54 11.83
CA GLU A 3 0.02 -3.00 10.46
C GLU A 3 -1.34 -2.36 10.12
N MET A 4 -2.45 -3.02 10.50
CA MET A 4 -3.79 -2.46 10.35
C MET A 4 -3.95 -1.12 11.08
N ARG A 5 -3.40 -1.02 12.30
CA ARG A 5 -3.39 0.23 13.08
C ARG A 5 -2.59 1.33 12.37
N ARG A 6 -1.42 1.00 11.81
CA ARG A 6 -0.58 1.96 11.07
C ARG A 6 -1.28 2.50 9.84
N VAL A 7 -1.92 1.64 9.05
CA VAL A 7 -2.67 2.07 7.85
C VAL A 7 -3.80 3.03 8.23
N LEU A 8 -4.59 2.74 9.27
CA LEU A 8 -5.67 3.64 9.70
C LEU A 8 -5.14 5.01 10.15
N GLN A 9 -4.05 5.05 10.92
CA GLN A 9 -3.42 6.31 11.33
C GLN A 9 -2.83 7.07 10.15
N PHE A 10 -2.21 6.37 9.19
CA PHE A 10 -1.66 7.01 8.00
C PHE A 10 -2.74 7.70 7.18
N LEU A 11 -3.89 7.04 6.96
CA LEU A 11 -5.02 7.61 6.23
C LEU A 11 -5.59 8.84 6.94
N GLU A 12 -5.70 8.78 8.27
CA GLU A 12 -6.15 9.91 9.10
C GLU A 12 -5.19 11.10 9.05
N TRP A 13 -3.89 10.83 9.22
CA TRP A 13 -2.85 11.84 9.07
C TRP A 13 -2.85 12.45 7.67
N LYS A 14 -2.99 11.63 6.62
CA LYS A 14 -2.98 12.10 5.22
C LYS A 14 -4.22 12.95 4.92
N ALA A 15 -5.38 12.62 5.49
CA ALA A 15 -6.56 13.46 5.41
C ALA A 15 -6.32 14.83 6.08
N GLY A 16 -5.73 14.84 7.27
CA GLY A 16 -5.32 16.06 7.97
C GLY A 16 -4.33 16.90 7.16
N TRP A 17 -3.34 16.26 6.54
CA TRP A 17 -2.37 16.92 5.66
C TRP A 17 -3.05 17.64 4.49
N TRP A 18 -3.99 16.97 3.80
CA TRP A 18 -4.75 17.60 2.72
C TRP A 18 -5.58 18.80 3.20
N THR A 19 -6.23 18.69 4.35
CA THR A 19 -6.98 19.80 4.94
C THR A 19 -6.05 20.96 5.30
N GLY A 20 -4.85 20.68 5.83
CA GLY A 20 -3.86 21.67 6.20
C GLY A 20 -3.29 22.46 5.02
N LEU A 21 -3.37 21.94 3.78
CA LEU A 21 -2.96 22.64 2.58
C LEU A 21 -3.95 23.72 2.13
N VAL A 22 -5.22 23.64 2.54
CA VAL A 22 -6.24 24.65 2.21
C VAL A 22 -5.80 26.01 2.74
N GLY A 23 -5.84 27.04 1.90
CA GLY A 23 -5.41 28.40 2.25
C GLY A 23 -3.89 28.64 2.22
N GLN A 24 -3.04 27.60 2.21
CA GLN A 24 -1.58 27.80 2.11
C GLN A 24 -1.16 28.40 0.77
N ARG A 25 -1.90 28.08 -0.31
CA ARG A 25 -1.60 28.55 -1.67
C ARG A 25 -2.11 29.95 -1.98
N GLU A 26 -3.08 30.46 -1.21
CA GLU A 26 -3.58 31.84 -1.37
C GLU A 26 -2.48 32.88 -1.13
N ALA A 27 -1.47 32.52 -0.33
CA ALA A 27 -0.30 33.36 -0.11
C ALA A 27 0.68 33.42 -1.30
N VAL A 28 0.58 32.49 -2.27
CA VAL A 28 1.57 32.31 -3.35
C VAL A 28 0.96 32.51 -4.74
N VAL A 29 -0.31 32.15 -4.93
CA VAL A 29 -1.00 32.23 -6.23
C VAL A 29 -2.09 33.30 -6.13
N SER A 30 -1.97 34.36 -6.94
CA SER A 30 -2.95 35.46 -7.01
C SER A 30 -4.19 35.12 -7.84
N ASP A 31 -4.18 34.00 -8.56
CA ASP A 31 -5.31 33.53 -9.36
C ASP A 31 -6.38 32.87 -8.46
N ALA A 32 -7.52 33.56 -8.33
CA ALA A 32 -8.65 33.13 -7.53
C ALA A 32 -9.27 31.80 -8.02
N VAL A 33 -9.32 31.58 -9.33
CA VAL A 33 -9.93 30.36 -9.91
C VAL A 33 -9.06 29.14 -9.61
N LEU A 34 -7.75 29.29 -9.74
CA LEU A 34 -6.81 28.22 -9.37
C LEU A 34 -6.86 27.90 -7.87
N ASN A 35 -7.03 28.91 -7.01
CA ASN A 35 -7.16 28.71 -5.56
C ASN A 35 -8.46 27.99 -5.18
N GLU A 36 -9.58 28.33 -5.82
CA GLU A 36 -10.85 27.64 -5.63
C GLU A 36 -10.72 26.16 -6.01
N GLY A 37 -10.20 25.88 -7.22
CA GLY A 37 -9.99 24.52 -7.71
C GLY A 37 -9.06 23.70 -6.81
N PHE A 38 -7.96 24.30 -6.34
CA PHE A 38 -7.04 23.66 -5.40
C PHE A 38 -7.71 23.33 -4.07
N THR A 39 -8.48 24.26 -3.52
CA THR A 39 -9.21 24.06 -2.27
C THR A 39 -10.25 22.95 -2.39
N ALA A 40 -11.03 22.94 -3.48
CA ALA A 40 -12.00 21.90 -3.76
C ALA A 40 -11.33 20.52 -3.89
N TYR A 41 -10.20 20.46 -4.60
CA TYR A 41 -9.42 19.24 -4.75
C TYR A 41 -8.87 18.73 -3.42
N ALA A 42 -8.23 19.58 -2.62
CA ALA A 42 -7.67 19.22 -1.32
C ALA A 42 -8.76 18.68 -0.36
N ARG A 43 -9.92 19.33 -0.30
CA ARG A 43 -11.07 18.85 0.48
C ARG A 43 -11.57 17.49 0.00
N ARG A 44 -11.68 17.29 -1.31
CA ARG A 44 -12.05 15.99 -1.90
C ARG A 44 -11.06 14.89 -1.52
N GLN A 45 -9.76 15.18 -1.61
CA GLN A 45 -8.72 14.22 -1.24
C GLN A 45 -8.78 13.85 0.25
N SER A 46 -8.95 14.84 1.13
CA SER A 46 -9.15 14.60 2.56
C SER A 46 -10.31 13.64 2.83
N ARG A 47 -11.46 13.89 2.21
CA ARG A 47 -12.63 13.01 2.30
C ARG A 47 -12.35 11.60 1.78
N THR A 48 -11.72 11.45 0.62
CA THR A 48 -11.37 10.14 0.07
C THR A 48 -10.52 9.31 1.03
N GLN A 49 -9.54 9.94 1.70
CA GLN A 49 -8.69 9.23 2.69
C GLN A 49 -9.49 8.77 3.91
N LEU A 50 -10.42 9.60 4.40
CA LEU A 50 -11.32 9.23 5.51
C LEU A 50 -12.28 8.10 5.11
N ASP A 51 -12.81 8.13 3.89
CA ASP A 51 -13.69 7.08 3.37
C ASP A 51 -12.92 5.75 3.23
N LEU A 52 -11.67 5.78 2.74
CA LEU A 52 -10.80 4.60 2.71
C LEU A 52 -10.53 4.05 4.11
N ARG A 53 -10.24 4.92 5.08
CA ARG A 53 -10.03 4.53 6.47
C ARG A 53 -11.26 3.81 7.04
N ALA A 54 -12.45 4.37 6.81
CA ALA A 54 -13.70 3.76 7.25
C ALA A 54 -13.93 2.38 6.60
N ARG A 55 -13.66 2.25 5.29
CA ARG A 55 -13.78 0.98 4.57
C ARG A 55 -12.81 -0.08 5.08
N PHE A 56 -11.54 0.28 5.29
CA PHE A 56 -10.57 -0.65 5.85
C PHE A 56 -10.94 -1.06 7.27
N GLN A 57 -11.32 -0.11 8.12
CA GLN A 57 -11.79 -0.41 9.47
C GLN A 57 -12.99 -1.37 9.47
N ALA A 58 -13.94 -1.20 8.54
CA ALA A 58 -15.09 -2.10 8.41
C ALA A 58 -14.66 -3.50 7.94
N ASN A 59 -13.84 -3.60 6.89
CA ASN A 59 -13.34 -4.86 6.36
C ASN A 59 -12.48 -5.65 7.37
N TRP A 60 -11.84 -4.93 8.28
CA TRP A 60 -10.91 -5.47 9.27
C TRP A 60 -11.54 -5.82 10.61
N ARG A 61 -12.85 -5.59 10.77
CA ARG A 61 -13.56 -5.83 12.03
C ARG A 61 -13.41 -7.27 12.53
N ASP A 62 -13.51 -8.24 11.62
CA ASP A 62 -13.58 -9.66 11.96
C ASP A 62 -12.22 -10.37 11.85
N VAL A 63 -11.20 -9.69 11.32
CA VAL A 63 -9.83 -10.22 11.18
C VAL A 63 -9.26 -10.76 12.51
N PRO A 64 -9.40 -10.08 13.67
CA PRO A 64 -8.93 -10.64 14.94
C PRO A 64 -9.57 -12.00 15.28
N ALA A 65 -10.87 -12.18 14.97
CA ALA A 65 -11.57 -13.43 15.21
C ALA A 65 -11.04 -14.54 14.30
N TYR A 66 -10.83 -14.26 13.01
CA TYR A 66 -10.25 -15.23 12.08
C TYR A 66 -8.83 -15.65 12.46
N ILE A 67 -8.01 -14.70 12.91
CA ILE A 67 -6.65 -15.00 13.40
C ILE A 67 -6.71 -15.90 14.65
N GLN A 68 -7.65 -15.65 15.55
CA GLN A 68 -7.82 -16.47 16.75
C GLN A 68 -8.27 -17.89 16.38
N MET A 69 -9.28 -18.04 15.52
CA MET A 69 -9.75 -19.35 15.04
C MET A 69 -8.64 -20.15 14.37
N GLY A 70 -7.80 -19.50 13.54
CA GLY A 70 -6.64 -20.13 12.92
C GLY A 70 -5.62 -20.61 13.96
N ARG A 71 -5.32 -19.78 14.97
CA ARG A 71 -4.41 -20.15 16.06
C ARG A 71 -4.93 -21.37 16.84
N ASP A 72 -6.20 -21.37 17.20
CA ASP A 72 -6.82 -22.45 17.96
C ASP A 72 -6.81 -23.77 17.16
N SER A 73 -7.03 -23.69 15.85
CA SER A 73 -6.98 -24.84 14.94
C SER A 73 -5.58 -25.46 14.84
N VAL A 74 -4.53 -24.63 14.79
CA VAL A 74 -3.13 -25.11 14.74
C VAL A 74 -2.71 -25.73 16.07
N SER A 75 -3.14 -25.18 17.21
CA SER A 75 -2.81 -25.74 18.53
C SER A 75 -3.47 -27.08 18.83
N ALA A 76 -4.50 -27.46 18.07
CA ALA A 76 -5.26 -28.69 18.25
C ALA A 76 -4.70 -29.87 17.43
N ILE A 77 -3.65 -29.66 16.63
CA ILE A 77 -2.94 -30.71 15.93
C ILE A 77 -2.05 -31.42 16.96
N PRO A 78 -2.25 -32.73 17.24
CA PRO A 78 -1.32 -33.50 18.06
C PRO A 78 0.05 -33.46 17.40
N GLU A 79 1.12 -33.29 18.19
CA GLU A 79 2.49 -33.54 17.71
C GLU A 79 2.56 -35.02 17.30
N GLU A 80 2.37 -35.32 16.01
CA GLU A 80 2.66 -36.63 15.45
C GLU A 80 4.18 -36.80 15.51
N GLU A 81 4.63 -37.88 16.18
CA GLU A 81 6.05 -38.22 16.25
C GLU A 81 6.63 -38.34 14.84
N GLU A 82 7.82 -37.75 14.69
CA GLU A 82 8.70 -37.76 13.52
C GLU A 82 8.93 -39.20 13.03
N ASP A 83 8.25 -39.61 11.95
CA ASP A 83 8.65 -40.79 11.18
C ASP A 83 9.76 -40.34 10.22
N GLY A 84 11.00 -40.57 10.65
CA GLY A 84 12.21 -40.33 9.87
C GLY A 84 12.25 -41.20 8.63
N GLY A 85 11.67 -40.72 7.54
CA GLY A 85 11.87 -41.24 6.19
C GLY A 85 13.10 -40.60 5.56
N GLU A 86 14.19 -41.38 5.47
CA GLU A 86 15.38 -41.07 4.68
C GLU A 86 15.08 -41.19 3.16
N ASP A 87 15.76 -40.33 2.39
CA ASP A 87 16.05 -40.36 0.94
C ASP A 87 14.86 -40.11 -0.03
N GLU A 88 14.99 -39.31 -1.10
CA GLU A 88 16.07 -39.26 -2.09
C GLU A 88 16.33 -37.82 -2.60
N GLU A 89 17.61 -37.51 -2.80
CA GLU A 89 18.11 -36.31 -3.49
C GLU A 89 17.69 -36.34 -4.97
N ASP A 90 16.73 -35.50 -5.35
CA ASP A 90 16.40 -35.28 -6.76
C ASP A 90 17.31 -34.17 -7.32
N GLU A 91 18.49 -34.58 -7.81
CA GLU A 91 19.33 -33.77 -8.71
C GLU A 91 18.54 -33.44 -9.98
N ASN A 92 17.78 -32.34 -9.97
CA ASN A 92 17.28 -31.72 -11.18
C ASN A 92 18.04 -30.42 -11.46
N ASP A 93 19.11 -30.63 -12.23
CA ASP A 93 19.65 -29.80 -13.31
C ASP A 93 19.35 -28.29 -13.24
N ASP A 94 20.40 -27.55 -12.89
CA ASP A 94 20.55 -26.10 -13.02
C ASP A 94 20.46 -25.70 -14.51
N ALA A 95 19.23 -25.66 -15.04
CA ALA A 95 18.96 -25.00 -16.30
C ALA A 95 18.96 -23.48 -16.06
N PRO A 96 19.90 -22.71 -16.65
CA PRO A 96 19.94 -21.27 -16.47
C PRO A 96 18.64 -20.65 -16.95
N VAL A 97 17.93 -19.97 -16.05
CA VAL A 97 16.76 -19.18 -16.37
C VAL A 97 17.18 -18.12 -17.40
N PRO A 98 16.62 -18.12 -18.62
CA PRO A 98 16.85 -17.01 -19.53
C PRO A 98 16.31 -15.74 -18.86
N GLU A 99 17.19 -14.78 -18.58
CA GLU A 99 16.81 -13.47 -18.09
C GLU A 99 15.73 -12.92 -19.02
N ALA A 100 14.53 -12.70 -18.45
CA ALA A 100 13.50 -11.94 -19.14
C ALA A 100 14.12 -10.60 -19.55
N PRO A 101 13.86 -10.11 -20.77
CA PRO A 101 14.27 -8.77 -21.15
C PRO A 101 13.82 -7.84 -20.04
N ARG A 102 14.77 -7.13 -19.45
CA ARG A 102 14.44 -6.04 -18.55
C ARG A 102 13.55 -5.13 -19.38
N ASP A 103 12.28 -5.02 -18.98
CA ASP A 103 11.46 -3.90 -19.38
C ASP A 103 12.16 -2.68 -18.77
N ASP A 104 13.16 -2.20 -19.50
CA ASP A 104 13.64 -0.86 -19.45
C ASP A 104 12.39 -0.04 -19.73
N TYR A 105 11.72 0.31 -18.64
CA TYR A 105 10.78 1.39 -18.57
C TYR A 105 11.48 2.51 -19.31
N LEU A 106 11.07 2.74 -20.57
CA LEU A 106 11.33 3.95 -21.30
C LEU A 106 10.62 5.03 -20.48
N GLY A 107 11.29 5.45 -19.40
CA GLY A 107 11.25 6.82 -18.98
C GLY A 107 11.51 7.58 -20.25
N ALA A 108 10.45 8.18 -20.78
CA ALA A 108 10.54 9.26 -21.72
C ALA A 108 11.43 10.30 -21.06
N SER A 109 12.74 10.15 -21.25
CA SER A 109 13.68 11.24 -21.32
C SER A 109 13.17 12.06 -22.49
N LEU A 110 12.27 12.98 -22.16
CA LEU A 110 11.99 14.14 -22.96
C LEU A 110 13.36 14.74 -23.25
N VAL A 111 13.81 14.53 -24.49
CA VAL A 111 15.04 15.08 -25.01
C VAL A 111 15.05 16.57 -24.74
N ASP A 112 16.16 17.00 -24.15
CA ASP A 112 16.69 18.34 -24.28
C ASP A 112 16.71 18.67 -25.78
N GLU A 113 15.89 19.64 -26.19
CA GLU A 113 16.12 20.38 -27.43
C GLU A 113 16.56 21.78 -27.01
N SER A 114 17.88 21.93 -26.95
CA SER A 114 18.56 23.19 -26.73
C SER A 114 18.23 24.19 -27.84
N LEU A 115 18.15 25.47 -27.44
CA LEU A 115 18.56 26.66 -28.21
C LEU A 115 17.87 26.94 -29.55
N ALA A 116 16.98 27.94 -29.53
CA ALA A 116 17.07 29.12 -30.39
C ALA A 116 16.42 30.33 -29.70
#